data_AF-A0A1B6J0X8-F1
#
_entry.id   AF-A0A1B6J0X8-F1
#
_cell.length_a   1.000
_cell.length_b   1.000
_cell.length_c   1.000
_cell.angle_alpha   90.00
_cell.angle_beta   90.00
_cell.angle_gamma   90.00
#
_symmetry.space_group_name_H-M   'P 1'
#
loop_
_entity.id
_entity.type
_entity.pdbx_description
1 polymer ?
#
loop_
_entity_poly.entity_id
_entity_poly.type
_entity_poly.pdbx_seq_one_letter_code
_entity_poly.pdbx_strand_id
1 'polypeptide(L)'
;RERTLALTGAVWSLDGSQTLRQASTCRLRSDPVNDDYEPPRKCPYREPRLFVGVAQGLLSPRDLEAAEKLGADLAAELIRDGALEIMCAAKKQVTASIS
;
A
#
# COMPACT_ATOMS: atom_id res chain seq x y z
N ARG A 1 17.89 -6.68 12.19
CA ARG A 1 16.74 -7.56 12.51
C ARG A 1 15.83 -7.55 11.29
N GLU A 2 15.55 -8.69 10.66
CA GLU A 2 14.56 -8.77 9.59
C GLU A 2 13.17 -8.45 10.17
N ARG A 3 12.40 -7.59 9.48
CA ARG A 3 11.04 -7.23 9.86
C ARG A 3 10.10 -7.71 8.76
N THR A 4 9.04 -8.43 9.12
CA THR A 4 8.01 -8.84 8.16
C THR A 4 6.85 -7.87 8.23
N LEU A 5 6.44 -7.33 7.09
CA LEU A 5 5.18 -6.61 6.94
C LEU A 5 4.10 -7.60 6.51
N ALA A 6 3.00 -7.65 7.25
CA ALA A 6 1.82 -8.44 6.90
C ALA A 6 0.66 -7.49 6.62
N LEU A 7 -0.06 -7.72 5.51
CA LEU A 7 -1.18 -6.92 5.08
C LEU A 7 -2.38 -7.83 4.81
N THR A 8 -3.53 -7.50 5.39
CA THR A 8 -4.82 -8.14 5.08
C THR A 8 -5.72 -7.09 4.45
N GLY A 9 -6.29 -7.42 3.31
CA GLY A 9 -7.22 -6.57 2.56
C GLY A 9 -8.51 -7.32 2.32
N ALA A 10 -9.61 -6.59 2.26
CA ALA A 10 -10.92 -7.18 2.05
C ALA A 10 -11.91 -6.18 1.46
N VAL A 11 -12.94 -6.71 0.80
CA VAL A 11 -14.01 -5.98 0.12
C VAL A 11 -15.34 -6.60 0.50
N TRP A 12 -16.32 -5.76 0.83
CA TRP A 12 -17.66 -6.16 1.24
C TRP A 12 -18.73 -5.50 0.39
N SER A 13 -19.87 -6.17 0.22
CA SER A 13 -21.12 -5.53 -0.20
C SER A 13 -21.70 -4.68 0.94
N LEU A 14 -22.59 -3.74 0.62
CA LEU A 14 -23.19 -2.83 1.61
C LEU A 14 -24.01 -3.55 2.68
N ASP A 15 -24.64 -4.67 2.32
CA ASP A 15 -25.40 -5.54 3.22
C ASP A 15 -24.51 -6.56 3.95
N GLY A 16 -23.21 -6.61 3.62
CA GLY A 16 -22.25 -7.57 4.17
C GLY A 16 -22.43 -9.01 3.70
N SER A 17 -23.36 -9.30 2.78
CA SER A 17 -23.62 -10.68 2.30
C SER A 17 -22.51 -11.25 1.42
N GLN A 18 -21.76 -10.39 0.74
CA GLN A 18 -20.60 -10.75 -0.07
C GLN A 18 -19.32 -10.24 0.58
N THR A 19 -18.28 -11.07 0.55
CA THR A 19 -16.96 -10.72 1.08
C THR A 19 -15.86 -11.37 0.27
N LEU A 20 -14.84 -10.60 -0.06
CA LEU A 20 -13.54 -11.09 -0.52
C LEU A 20 -12.49 -10.67 0.49
N ARG A 21 -11.57 -11.57 0.81
CA ARG A 21 -10.49 -11.30 1.78
C ARG A 21 -9.23 -12.00 1.31
N GLN A 22 -8.13 -11.25 1.29
CA GLN A 22 -6.81 -11.76 0.99
C GLN A 22 -5.80 -11.28 2.04
N ALA A 23 -4.72 -12.03 2.20
CA ALA A 23 -3.62 -11.68 3.08
C ALA A 23 -2.29 -12.01 2.41
N SER A 24 -1.37 -11.05 2.45
CA SER A 24 -0.03 -11.18 1.89
C SER A 24 1.02 -10.60 2.82
N THR A 25 2.27 -11.01 2.64
CA THR A 25 3.39 -10.55 3.47
C THR A 25 4.60 -10.22 2.62
N CYS A 26 5.45 -9.29 3.07
CA CYS A 26 6.77 -9.04 2.50
C CYS A 26 7.81 -8.81 3.60
N ARG A 27 9.10 -8.92 3.25
CA ARG A 27 10.20 -8.65 4.17
C ARG A 27 10.73 -7.22 3.95
N LEU A 28 10.87 -6.49 5.05
CA LEU A 28 11.52 -5.19 5.10
C LEU A 28 12.98 -5.37 5.55
N ARG A 29 13.89 -4.72 4.81
CA ARG A 29 15.32 -4.71 5.08
C ARG A 29 15.66 -3.40 5.77
N SER A 30 15.70 -3.44 7.10
CA SER A 30 16.29 -2.34 7.86
C SER A 30 17.80 -2.33 7.61
N ASP A 31 18.25 -1.52 6.67
CA ASP A 31 19.66 -1.16 6.59
C ASP A 31 19.96 -0.22 7.78
N PRO A 32 20.99 -0.48 8.60
CA PRO A 32 21.41 0.47 9.61
C PRO A 32 21.81 1.77 8.92
N VAL A 33 21.25 2.89 9.38
CA VAL A 33 21.74 4.21 9.00
C VAL A 33 23.19 4.27 9.48
N ASN A 34 24.14 4.24 8.53
CA ASN A 34 25.55 4.34 8.87
C ASN A 34 25.81 5.81 9.21
N ASP A 35 26.03 6.11 10.49
CA ASP A 35 26.34 7.46 11.03
C ASP A 35 27.77 7.90 10.66
N ASP A 36 28.22 7.68 9.41
CA ASP A 36 29.43 8.31 8.90
C ASP A 36 29.11 9.78 8.62
N TYR A 37 29.41 10.61 9.62
CA TYR A 37 29.21 12.07 9.65
C TYR A 37 30.12 12.81 8.64
N GLU A 38 29.98 12.54 7.33
CA GLU A 38 30.45 13.49 6.30
C GLU A 38 29.30 14.44 5.95
N PRO A 39 29.48 15.77 6.08
CA PRO A 39 28.43 16.73 5.71
C PRO A 39 28.08 16.54 4.23
N PRO A 40 26.80 16.30 3.87
CA PRO A 40 26.43 16.13 2.49
C PRO A 40 26.81 17.37 1.69
N ARG A 41 27.63 17.18 0.64
CA ARG A 41 27.93 18.25 -0.33
C ARG A 41 26.61 18.83 -0.83
N LYS A 42 26.54 20.15 -1.06
CA LYS A 42 25.33 20.82 -1.59
C LYS A 42 24.91 20.16 -2.92
N CYS A 43 23.98 19.22 -2.84
CA CYS A 43 23.36 18.58 -4.01
C CYS A 43 22.33 19.55 -4.61
N PRO A 44 22.12 19.54 -5.93
CA PRO A 44 20.98 20.22 -6.52
C PRO A 44 19.68 19.64 -5.93
N TYR A 45 18.71 20.52 -5.65
CA TYR A 45 17.41 20.11 -5.14
C TYR A 45 16.79 19.09 -6.11
N ARG A 46 16.38 17.94 -5.57
CA ARG A 46 15.56 16.96 -6.27
C ARG A 46 14.29 16.80 -5.46
N GLU A 47 13.15 16.91 -6.13
CA GLU A 47 11.87 16.63 -5.50
C GLU A 47 11.87 15.17 -5.01
N PRO A 48 11.57 14.91 -3.73
CA PRO A 48 11.58 13.57 -3.18
C PRO A 48 10.45 12.74 -3.80
N ARG A 49 10.73 11.47 -4.14
CA ARG A 49 9.69 10.53 -4.56
C ARG A 49 8.70 10.33 -3.42
N LEU A 50 7.41 10.39 -3.75
CA LEU A 50 6.33 10.04 -2.85
C LEU A 50 5.90 8.59 -3.08
N PHE A 51 5.48 7.92 -2.01
CA PHE A 51 4.93 6.57 -2.01
C PHE A 51 3.47 6.69 -1.61
N VAL A 52 2.57 6.63 -2.59
CA VAL A 52 1.13 6.84 -2.36
C VAL A 52 0.81 8.17 -1.64
N GLY A 53 1.56 9.24 -1.98
CA GLY A 53 1.44 10.56 -1.36
C GLY A 53 2.25 10.77 -0.08
N VAL A 54 2.96 9.73 0.41
CA VAL A 54 3.79 9.80 1.62
C VAL A 54 5.24 10.09 1.24
N ALA A 55 5.82 11.15 1.80
CA ALA A 55 7.24 11.45 1.66
C ALA A 55 8.11 10.47 2.47
N GLN A 56 9.31 10.20 1.98
CA GLN A 56 10.27 9.35 2.67
C GLN A 56 10.65 9.96 4.03
N GLY A 57 10.42 9.18 5.11
CA GLY A 57 10.86 9.50 6.47
C GLY A 57 12.13 8.73 6.85
N LEU A 58 12.07 8.01 7.97
CA LEU A 58 13.18 7.17 8.48
C LEU A 58 13.30 5.80 7.77
N LEU A 59 12.38 5.48 6.87
CA LEU A 59 12.38 4.21 6.14
C LEU A 59 13.26 4.32 4.89
N SER A 60 13.89 3.20 4.54
CA SER A 60 14.65 3.11 3.30
C SER A 60 13.69 3.20 2.09
N PRO A 61 14.11 3.75 0.93
CA PRO A 61 13.28 3.75 -0.26
C PRO A 61 12.85 2.34 -0.67
N ARG A 62 13.73 1.35 -0.49
CA ARG A 62 13.45 -0.06 -0.79
C ARG A 62 12.33 -0.65 0.07
N ASP A 63 12.29 -0.31 1.37
CA ASP A 63 11.22 -0.75 2.25
C ASP A 63 9.88 -0.14 1.85
N LEU A 64 9.89 1.15 1.47
CA LEU A 64 8.70 1.84 0.98
C LEU A 64 8.20 1.24 -0.35
N GLU A 65 9.11 0.94 -1.28
CA GLU A 65 8.78 0.23 -2.53
C GLU A 65 8.20 -1.16 -2.28
N ALA A 66 8.79 -1.92 -1.35
CA ALA A 66 8.31 -3.26 -1.00
C ALA A 66 6.91 -3.21 -0.36
N ALA A 67 6.62 -2.20 0.46
CA ALA A 67 5.31 -1.99 1.05
C ALA A 67 4.27 -1.55 0.02
N GLU A 68 4.62 -0.60 -0.86
CA GLU A 68 3.76 -0.15 -1.96
C GLU A 68 3.41 -1.32 -2.90
N LYS A 69 4.42 -2.12 -3.28
CA LYS A 69 4.23 -3.31 -4.11
C LYS A 69 3.35 -4.35 -3.43
N LEU A 70 3.55 -4.62 -2.14
CA LEU A 70 2.71 -5.56 -1.39
C LEU A 70 1.22 -5.17 -1.45
N GLY A 71 0.92 -3.89 -1.27
CA GLY A 71 -0.45 -3.37 -1.38
C GLY A 71 -1.02 -3.50 -2.80
N ALA A 72 -0.23 -3.15 -3.82
CA ALA A 72 -0.64 -3.24 -5.22
C ALA A 72 -0.92 -4.69 -5.65
N ASP A 73 -0.06 -5.63 -5.27
CA ASP A 73 -0.22 -7.05 -5.58
C ASP A 73 -1.48 -7.63 -4.91
N LEU A 74 -1.68 -7.33 -3.62
CA LEU A 74 -2.87 -7.75 -2.87
C LEU A 74 -4.17 -7.18 -3.48
N ALA A 75 -4.15 -5.92 -3.91
CA ALA A 75 -5.28 -5.30 -4.58
C ALA A 75 -5.56 -5.99 -5.93
N ALA A 76 -4.52 -6.35 -6.69
CA ALA A 76 -4.68 -7.07 -7.95
C ALA A 76 -5.26 -8.48 -7.74
N GLU A 77 -4.92 -9.16 -6.65
CA GLU A 77 -5.54 -10.43 -6.26
C GLU A 77 -7.03 -10.26 -5.96
N LEU A 78 -7.40 -9.28 -5.12
CA LEU A 78 -8.81 -8.99 -4.82
C LEU A 78 -9.61 -8.62 -6.08
N ILE A 79 -9.03 -7.84 -6.99
CA ILE A 79 -9.66 -7.49 -8.27
C ILE A 79 -9.87 -8.75 -9.13
N ARG A 80 -8.88 -9.63 -9.19
CA ARG A 80 -8.98 -10.91 -9.91
C ARG A 80 -10.08 -11.81 -9.34
N ASP A 81 -10.29 -11.75 -8.03
CA ASP A 81 -11.32 -12.52 -7.32
C ASP A 81 -12.73 -11.91 -7.42
N GLY A 82 -12.89 -10.77 -8.11
CA GLY A 82 -14.18 -10.14 -8.36
C GLY A 82 -14.52 -8.97 -7.42
N ALA A 83 -13.52 -8.29 -6.85
CA ALA A 83 -13.76 -7.13 -6.00
C ALA A 83 -14.46 -5.97 -6.73
N LEU A 84 -14.22 -5.81 -8.03
CA LEU A 84 -14.80 -4.70 -8.80
C LEU A 84 -16.32 -4.83 -8.93
N GLU A 85 -16.84 -6.05 -9.05
CA GLU A 85 -18.26 -6.35 -9.14
C GLU A 85 -18.98 -5.94 -7.85
N ILE A 86 -18.43 -6.33 -6.70
CA ILE A 86 -18.94 -5.98 -5.38
C ILE A 86 -18.93 -4.45 -5.20
N MET A 87 -17.81 -3.80 -5.49
CA MET A 87 -17.68 -2.34 -5.37
C MET A 87 -18.62 -1.58 -6.33
N CYS A 88 -18.80 -2.09 -7.55
CA CYS A 88 -19.69 -1.49 -8.54
C CYS A 88 -21.17 -1.62 -8.14
N ALA A 89 -21.57 -2.78 -7.61
CA ALA A 89 -22.91 -2.97 -7.06
C ALA A 89 -23.16 -2.03 -5.87
N ALA A 90 -22.20 -1.94 -4.94
CA ALA A 90 -22.28 -1.00 -3.82
C ALA A 90 -22.41 0.46 -4.29
N LYS A 91 -21.58 0.90 -5.23
CA LYS A 91 -21.64 2.26 -5.78
C LYS A 91 -23.01 2.58 -6.40
N LYS A 92 -23.58 1.66 -7.20
CA LYS A 92 -24.90 1.84 -7.81
C LYS A 92 -26.00 2.04 -6.77
N GLN A 93 -25.99 1.24 -5.70
CA GLN A 93 -26.94 1.38 -4.60
C GLN A 93 -26.81 2.73 -3.88
N VAL A 94 -25.58 3.19 -3.62
CA VAL A 94 -25.34 4.51 -3.01
C VAL A 94 -25.86 5.63 -3.92
N THR A 95 -25.55 5.61 -5.21
CA THR A 95 -26.00 6.63 -6.16
C THR A 95 -27.53 6.65 -6.28
N ALA A 96 -28.18 5.49 -6.31
CA ALA A 96 -29.64 5.38 -6.34
C ALA A 96 -30.30 5.89 -5.04
N SER A 97 -29.61 5.83 -3.90
CA SER A 97 -30.14 6.30 -2.61
C SER A 97 -30.05 7.83 -2.44
N ILE A 98 -29.24 8.49 -3.27
CA ILE A 98 -29.02 9.95 -3.24
C ILE A 98 -29.83 10.66 -4.34
N SER A 99 -30.31 9.92 -5.33
CA SER A 99 -31.14 10.44 -6.45
C SER A 99 -32.62 10.38 -6.09
#